data_AF-A0A194XQ92-F1
#
_entry.id   AF-A0A194XQ92-F1
#
_cell.length_a   1.000
_cell.length_b   1.000
_cell.length_c   1.000
_cell.angle_alpha   90.00
_cell.angle_beta   90.00
_cell.angle_gamma   90.00
#
_symmetry.space_group_name_H-M   'P 1'
#
loop_
_entity.id
_entity.type
_entity.pdbx_description
1 polymer ?
#
loop_
_entity_poly.entity_id
_entity_poly.type
_entity_poly.pdbx_seq_one_letter_code
_entity_poly.pdbx_strand_id
1 'polypeptide(L)'
;MAPPPAKKQKTDDIKSPIVFPCPGQKPDVRLIVFDQEFHINSTLLKLNSAFFRKFLDSTNKTVVAIDPTSSSSTLTRPETSQIGFGSVSTFEYEWVTKIDEGGEKWFLTIAFEKLMCAIYTRPYQLINTKELLLMTALADYYCALPILTRILDGAFINSPQFCKGIGSHASELFVAAAKIRNALLFRECLIWVVISYRDREFESLEDKRLRMIVRCAHGEVSTRLTGATAVVLTKTADT
;
A
#
# COMPACT_ATOMS: atom_id res chain seq x y z
N MET A 1 25.76 -16.83 51.79
CA MET A 1 24.44 -16.69 51.13
C MET A 1 24.61 -15.70 49.99
N ALA A 2 24.74 -16.18 48.76
CA ALA A 2 24.96 -15.34 47.57
C ALA A 2 23.68 -15.29 46.71
N PRO A 3 23.32 -14.15 46.11
CA PRO A 3 22.13 -14.04 45.28
C PRO A 3 22.32 -14.80 43.95
N PRO A 4 21.27 -15.45 43.41
CA PRO A 4 21.34 -16.15 42.14
C PRO A 4 21.46 -15.16 40.96
N PRO A 5 22.16 -15.51 39.87
CA PRO A 5 22.33 -14.62 38.73
C PRO A 5 21.00 -14.36 38.00
N ALA A 6 20.75 -13.09 37.69
CA ALA A 6 19.56 -12.67 36.97
C ALA A 6 19.48 -13.33 35.58
N LYS A 7 18.31 -13.86 35.23
CA LYS A 7 18.02 -14.36 33.89
C LYS A 7 18.14 -13.19 32.91
N LYS A 8 19.05 -13.29 31.94
CA LYS A 8 19.14 -12.34 30.83
C LYS A 8 17.78 -12.27 30.12
N GLN A 9 17.31 -11.05 29.85
CA GLN A 9 16.06 -10.82 29.14
C GLN A 9 16.07 -11.55 27.80
N LYS A 10 14.91 -12.13 27.48
CA LYS A 10 14.65 -12.84 26.23
C LYS A 10 14.79 -11.86 25.07
N THR A 11 15.61 -12.24 24.09
CA THR A 11 15.87 -11.51 22.84
C THR A 11 14.57 -11.03 22.20
N ASP A 12 14.49 -9.74 21.84
CA ASP A 12 13.46 -9.26 20.93
C ASP A 12 13.60 -9.97 19.57
N ASP A 13 12.50 -10.47 19.01
CA ASP A 13 12.50 -11.24 17.76
C ASP A 13 12.89 -10.35 16.56
N ILE A 14 14.19 -10.29 16.25
CA ILE A 14 14.72 -9.62 15.05
C ILE A 14 14.21 -10.37 13.82
N LYS A 15 13.21 -9.82 13.14
CA LYS A 15 12.71 -10.36 11.88
C LYS A 15 13.78 -10.28 10.80
N SER A 16 13.99 -11.39 10.08
CA SER A 16 14.94 -11.46 8.98
C SER A 16 14.64 -10.43 7.89
N PRO A 17 15.65 -9.75 7.30
CA PRO A 17 15.42 -8.79 6.22
C PRO A 17 14.77 -9.41 4.98
N ILE A 18 13.79 -8.71 4.40
CA ILE A 18 13.13 -9.09 3.15
C ILE A 18 13.89 -8.47 1.98
N VAL A 19 14.49 -9.29 1.13
CA VAL A 19 15.32 -8.84 0.01
C VAL A 19 14.53 -8.94 -1.30
N PHE A 20 14.49 -7.84 -2.06
CA PHE A 20 13.97 -7.82 -3.42
C PHE A 20 15.12 -7.76 -4.44
N PRO A 21 15.72 -8.90 -4.85
CA PRO A 21 16.73 -8.88 -5.90
C PRO A 21 16.17 -8.40 -7.25
N CYS A 22 16.98 -7.59 -7.94
CA CYS A 22 16.83 -7.18 -9.34
C CYS A 22 17.98 -7.79 -10.16
N PRO A 23 17.73 -8.41 -11.34
CA PRO A 23 18.78 -9.02 -12.14
C PRO A 23 19.92 -8.03 -12.48
N GLY A 24 21.15 -8.38 -12.12
CA GLY A 24 22.34 -7.55 -12.37
C GLY A 24 22.56 -6.37 -11.41
N GLN A 25 21.67 -6.12 -10.45
CA GLN A 25 21.80 -5.03 -9.47
C GLN A 25 21.80 -5.54 -8.02
N LYS A 26 22.78 -5.12 -7.23
CA LYS A 26 22.75 -5.30 -5.76
C LYS A 26 21.76 -4.30 -5.14
N PRO A 27 21.05 -4.67 -4.05
CA PRO A 27 20.27 -3.71 -3.27
C PRO A 27 21.15 -2.57 -2.75
N ASP A 28 20.68 -1.33 -2.90
CA ASP A 28 21.35 -0.07 -2.54
C ASP A 28 20.55 0.76 -1.52
N VAL A 29 19.29 0.40 -1.27
CA VAL A 29 18.40 1.03 -0.29
C VAL A 29 18.01 0.03 0.82
N ARG A 30 18.12 0.48 2.07
CA ARG A 30 17.60 -0.17 3.28
C ARG A 30 16.38 0.60 3.77
N LEU A 31 15.17 0.04 3.67
CA LEU A 31 13.98 0.59 4.35
C LEU A 31 13.67 -0.24 5.59
N ILE A 32 13.42 0.41 6.72
CA ILE A 32 12.90 -0.22 7.94
C ILE A 32 11.45 0.24 8.08
N VAL A 33 10.51 -0.65 7.81
CA VAL A 33 9.09 -0.34 7.77
C VAL A 33 8.40 -1.24 8.78
N PHE A 34 7.93 -0.66 9.89
CA PHE A 34 7.26 -1.38 10.98
C PHE A 34 8.12 -2.50 11.62
N ASP A 35 9.38 -2.19 11.92
CA ASP A 35 10.42 -3.10 12.44
C ASP A 35 10.78 -4.26 11.49
N GLN A 36 10.21 -4.28 10.28
CA GLN A 36 10.64 -5.17 9.21
C GLN A 36 11.65 -4.45 8.33
N GLU A 37 12.81 -5.06 8.16
CA GLU A 37 13.86 -4.55 7.28
C GLU A 37 13.62 -5.04 5.84
N PHE A 38 13.84 -4.15 4.88
CA PHE A 38 13.68 -4.36 3.44
C PHE A 38 14.95 -3.92 2.69
N HIS A 39 15.53 -4.80 1.88
CA HIS A 39 16.67 -4.50 1.01
C HIS A 39 16.20 -4.43 -0.44
N ILE A 40 16.29 -3.25 -1.04
CA ILE A 40 15.67 -2.94 -2.33
C ILE A 40 16.57 -2.02 -3.19
N ASN A 41 16.24 -1.91 -4.48
CA ASN A 41 16.92 -1.08 -5.48
C ASN A 41 16.26 0.30 -5.66
N SER A 42 17.05 1.38 -5.56
CA SER A 42 16.65 2.77 -5.74
C SER A 42 16.04 3.02 -7.12
N THR A 43 16.60 2.42 -8.17
CA THR A 43 16.17 2.61 -9.56
C THR A 43 14.67 2.31 -9.75
N LEU A 44 14.20 1.19 -9.19
CA LEU A 44 12.80 0.76 -9.33
C LEU A 44 11.85 1.61 -8.48
N LEU A 45 12.29 2.08 -7.32
CA LEU A 45 11.53 3.03 -6.50
C LEU A 45 11.39 4.38 -7.21
N LYS A 46 12.50 4.99 -7.65
CA LYS A 46 12.50 6.26 -8.38
C LYS A 46 11.65 6.19 -9.65
N LEU A 47 11.65 5.05 -10.34
CA LEU A 47 10.83 4.83 -11.54
C LEU A 47 9.32 4.86 -11.22
N ASN A 48 8.88 4.11 -10.21
CA ASN A 48 7.46 3.84 -9.95
C ASN A 48 6.81 4.75 -8.88
N SER A 49 7.59 5.57 -8.18
CA SER A 49 7.12 6.46 -7.11
C SER A 49 7.74 7.86 -7.25
N ALA A 50 6.87 8.87 -7.35
CA ALA A 50 7.30 10.27 -7.33
C ALA A 50 7.85 10.69 -5.96
N PHE A 51 7.34 10.09 -4.88
CA PHE A 51 7.84 10.28 -3.51
C PHE A 51 9.30 9.81 -3.40
N PHE A 52 9.58 8.55 -3.74
CA PHE A 52 10.94 8.01 -3.63
C PHE A 52 11.91 8.67 -4.61
N ARG A 53 11.45 9.10 -5.79
CA ARG A 53 12.25 9.95 -6.68
C ARG A 53 12.72 11.22 -5.97
N LYS A 54 11.79 12.05 -5.50
CA LYS A 54 12.11 13.31 -4.82
C LYS A 54 12.94 13.09 -3.54
N PHE A 55 12.61 12.06 -2.75
CA PHE A 55 13.31 11.74 -1.51
C PHE A 55 14.76 11.32 -1.77
N LEU A 56 14.98 10.29 -2.58
CA LEU A 56 16.30 9.73 -2.84
C LEU A 56 17.18 10.67 -3.69
N ASP A 57 16.60 11.50 -4.57
CA ASP A 57 17.35 12.54 -5.29
C ASP A 57 17.73 13.72 -4.37
N SER A 58 17.00 13.94 -3.27
CA SER A 58 17.33 14.99 -2.29
C SER A 58 18.47 14.60 -1.35
N THR A 59 18.55 13.32 -0.96
CA THR A 59 19.66 12.78 -0.14
C THR A 59 20.95 12.60 -0.92
N ASN A 60 20.88 12.34 -2.24
CA ASN A 60 22.09 12.28 -3.08
C ASN A 60 22.81 13.66 -3.15
N LYS A 61 22.08 14.78 -3.05
CA LYS A 61 22.69 16.13 -3.00
C LYS A 61 23.61 16.36 -1.80
N THR A 62 23.48 15.60 -0.72
CA THR A 62 24.39 15.68 0.44
C THR A 62 25.64 14.80 0.31
N VAL A 63 25.74 13.97 -0.74
CA VAL A 63 26.89 13.06 -0.96
C VAL A 63 27.82 13.58 -2.06
N VAL A 64 27.33 14.40 -2.99
CA VAL A 64 28.13 14.97 -4.10
C VAL A 64 28.69 16.35 -3.75
N ALA A 65 29.70 16.38 -2.86
CA ALA A 65 30.60 17.52 -2.67
C ALA A 65 31.91 17.12 -1.94
N ILE A 66 32.63 16.12 -2.46
CA ILE A 66 34.05 15.92 -2.12
C ILE A 66 34.84 16.05 -3.41
N ASP A 67 35.13 17.30 -3.81
CA ASP A 67 36.14 17.59 -4.82
C ASP A 67 37.53 17.26 -4.24
N PRO A 68 38.31 16.38 -4.87
CA PRO A 68 39.67 16.12 -4.44
C PRO A 68 40.64 17.00 -5.26
N THR A 69 40.99 18.20 -4.78
CA THR A 69 42.31 18.87 -4.95
C THR A 69 42.32 20.30 -4.40
N SER A 70 43.20 20.57 -3.42
CA SER A 70 43.74 21.88 -2.98
C SER A 70 42.79 22.92 -2.33
N SER A 71 43.18 23.71 -1.32
CA SER A 71 44.32 23.67 -0.39
C SER A 71 44.18 24.78 0.68
N SER A 72 44.37 24.47 1.97
CA SER A 72 44.33 25.43 3.12
C SER A 72 42.94 26.07 3.40
N SER A 73 42.54 26.44 4.62
CA SER A 73 43.29 26.62 5.88
C SER A 73 42.47 26.33 7.16
N THR A 74 43.17 26.22 8.28
CA THR A 74 42.84 25.76 9.65
C THR A 74 41.71 26.51 10.43
N LEU A 75 41.36 25.93 11.60
CA LEU A 75 40.56 26.43 12.76
C LEU A 75 39.02 26.31 12.64
N THR A 76 38.25 25.85 13.65
CA THR A 76 38.56 25.35 15.01
C THR A 76 37.49 24.35 15.49
N ARG A 77 37.85 23.39 16.36
CA ARG A 77 36.94 22.46 17.06
C ARG A 77 36.93 22.78 18.57
N PRO A 78 35.78 22.68 19.26
CA PRO A 78 35.64 21.74 20.39
C PRO A 78 34.30 20.98 20.29
N GLU A 79 34.27 19.66 20.16
CA GLU A 79 34.29 18.68 21.28
C GLU A 79 33.32 18.92 22.43
N THR A 80 32.24 18.13 22.41
CA THR A 80 31.75 17.44 23.61
C THR A 80 31.38 16.00 23.20
N SER A 81 32.14 15.01 23.72
CA SER A 81 31.87 13.54 23.84
C SER A 81 30.69 12.92 23.04
N GLN A 82 30.92 11.99 22.09
CA GLN A 82 31.03 10.52 22.30
C GLN A 82 29.85 9.95 23.15
N ILE A 83 29.06 8.94 22.77
CA ILE A 83 29.28 7.65 22.05
C ILE A 83 28.00 7.31 21.24
N GLY A 84 27.94 6.54 20.14
CA GLY A 84 28.99 5.87 19.35
C GLY A 84 28.72 4.38 19.00
N PHE A 85 27.93 4.09 17.95
CA PHE A 85 27.83 2.74 17.34
C PHE A 85 27.85 2.84 15.79
N GLY A 86 29.05 2.78 15.21
CA GLY A 86 29.25 2.82 13.76
C GLY A 86 28.91 1.48 13.12
N SER A 87 27.63 1.20 12.88
CA SER A 87 27.27 0.26 11.84
C SER A 87 27.60 0.91 10.50
N VAL A 88 28.64 0.44 9.81
CA VAL A 88 28.94 0.87 8.45
C VAL A 88 27.86 0.26 7.55
N SER A 89 26.74 0.97 7.41
CA SER A 89 25.66 0.57 6.51
C SER A 89 26.21 0.47 5.10
N THR A 90 26.09 -0.71 4.50
CA THR A 90 26.51 -0.96 3.11
C THR A 90 25.54 -0.40 2.07
N PHE A 91 24.49 0.31 2.53
CA PHE A 91 23.42 0.87 1.71
C PHE A 91 23.62 2.37 1.53
N GLU A 92 23.36 2.87 0.32
CA GLU A 92 23.43 4.29 -0.05
C GLU A 92 22.32 5.11 0.62
N TYR A 93 21.19 4.46 0.96
CA TYR A 93 20.03 5.11 1.57
C TYR A 93 19.44 4.28 2.71
N GLU A 94 19.05 4.96 3.80
CA GLU A 94 18.34 4.38 4.94
C GLU A 94 17.10 5.21 5.31
N TRP A 95 15.99 4.56 5.66
CA TRP A 95 14.73 5.22 6.05
C TRP A 95 13.95 4.39 7.06
N VAL A 96 13.24 5.05 7.98
CA VAL A 96 12.37 4.39 8.98
C VAL A 96 10.95 4.95 8.92
N THR A 97 9.97 4.13 8.56
CA THR A 97 8.55 4.50 8.65
C THR A 97 8.02 4.19 10.05
N LYS A 98 7.85 5.23 10.87
CA LYS A 98 7.20 5.18 12.19
C LYS A 98 5.73 5.59 12.08
N ILE A 99 4.85 4.89 12.78
CA ILE A 99 3.44 5.24 13.03
C ILE A 99 3.18 5.02 14.52
N ASP A 100 2.30 5.83 15.11
CA ASP A 100 2.02 5.85 16.54
C ASP A 100 1.54 4.50 17.11
N GLU A 101 1.80 4.32 18.41
CA GLU A 101 1.57 3.09 19.18
C GLU A 101 0.08 2.78 19.36
N GLY A 102 -0.52 2.11 18.37
CA GLY A 102 -1.90 1.63 18.48
C GLY A 102 -2.46 0.86 17.28
N GLY A 103 -1.83 0.92 16.10
CA GLY A 103 -2.31 0.26 14.88
C GLY A 103 -1.95 -1.23 14.77
N GLU A 104 -2.67 -1.96 13.90
CA GLU A 104 -2.40 -3.36 13.53
C GLU A 104 -1.11 -3.47 12.67
N LYS A 105 0.05 -3.20 13.29
CA LYS A 105 1.38 -3.01 12.69
C LYS A 105 1.75 -4.06 11.63
N TRP A 106 1.37 -5.32 11.85
CA TRP A 106 1.66 -6.43 10.95
C TRP A 106 0.88 -6.41 9.63
N PHE A 107 -0.38 -5.97 9.60
CA PHE A 107 -1.13 -5.82 8.34
C PHE A 107 -0.51 -4.73 7.46
N LEU A 108 -0.04 -3.64 8.07
CA LEU A 108 0.66 -2.56 7.37
C LEU A 108 2.00 -3.04 6.78
N THR A 109 2.74 -3.90 7.48
CA THR A 109 3.94 -4.56 6.94
C THR A 109 3.61 -5.38 5.69
N ILE A 110 2.58 -6.24 5.74
CA ILE A 110 2.21 -7.11 4.61
C ILE A 110 1.68 -6.27 3.43
N ALA A 111 0.87 -5.25 3.68
CA ALA A 111 0.40 -4.35 2.63
C ALA A 111 1.56 -3.58 1.96
N PHE A 112 2.57 -3.17 2.75
CA PHE A 112 3.78 -2.55 2.21
C PHE A 112 4.64 -3.56 1.41
N GLU A 113 4.82 -4.78 1.92
CA GLU A 113 5.53 -5.85 1.21
C GLU A 113 4.86 -6.16 -0.15
N LYS A 114 3.53 -6.25 -0.20
CA LYS A 114 2.79 -6.45 -1.45
C LYS A 114 2.86 -5.24 -2.38
N LEU A 115 2.97 -4.02 -1.85
CA LEU A 115 3.31 -2.83 -2.64
C LEU A 115 4.77 -2.85 -3.15
N MET A 116 5.70 -3.50 -2.45
CA MET A 116 7.04 -3.76 -2.99
C MET A 116 6.99 -4.85 -4.08
N CYS A 117 6.28 -5.96 -3.86
CA CYS A 117 5.98 -6.93 -4.94
C CYS A 117 5.38 -6.23 -6.16
N ALA A 118 4.52 -5.22 -5.95
CA ALA A 118 3.95 -4.42 -7.01
C ALA A 118 4.99 -3.66 -7.85
N ILE A 119 5.87 -2.89 -7.19
CA ILE A 119 6.97 -2.14 -7.82
C ILE A 119 7.92 -3.07 -8.58
N TYR A 120 8.19 -4.26 -8.03
CA TYR A 120 9.07 -5.27 -8.62
C TYR A 120 8.37 -6.17 -9.65
N THR A 121 7.07 -5.94 -9.94
CA THR A 121 6.24 -6.76 -10.85
C THR A 121 6.29 -8.26 -10.49
N ARG A 122 6.34 -8.58 -9.19
CA ARG A 122 6.26 -9.94 -8.66
C ARG A 122 4.81 -10.35 -8.42
N PRO A 123 4.43 -11.62 -8.66
CA PRO A 123 3.10 -12.10 -8.31
C PRO A 123 2.89 -12.03 -6.79
N TYR A 124 1.70 -11.60 -6.38
CA TYR A 124 1.22 -11.64 -5.01
C TYR A 124 -0.27 -11.97 -5.00
N GLN A 125 -0.77 -12.32 -3.82
CA GLN A 125 -2.18 -12.62 -3.58
C GLN A 125 -2.78 -11.59 -2.62
N LEU A 126 -4.04 -11.23 -2.83
CA LEU A 126 -4.87 -10.47 -1.90
C LEU A 126 -5.67 -11.47 -1.04
N ILE A 127 -5.58 -11.33 0.27
CA ILE A 127 -6.26 -12.23 1.22
C ILE A 127 -7.62 -11.65 1.63
N ASN A 128 -7.71 -10.33 1.80
CA ASN A 128 -8.91 -9.66 2.31
C ASN A 128 -9.05 -8.23 1.76
N THR A 129 -10.22 -7.62 2.00
CA THR A 129 -10.51 -6.23 1.61
C THR A 129 -9.57 -5.23 2.27
N LYS A 130 -9.36 -5.33 3.59
CA LYS A 130 -8.53 -4.40 4.37
C LYS A 130 -7.14 -4.23 3.77
N GLU A 131 -6.54 -5.33 3.32
CA GLU A 131 -5.24 -5.36 2.66
C GLU A 131 -5.21 -4.51 1.39
N LEU A 132 -6.21 -4.62 0.50
CA LEU A 132 -6.28 -3.78 -0.69
C LEU A 132 -6.51 -2.30 -0.34
N LEU A 133 -7.32 -2.01 0.68
CA LEU A 133 -7.52 -0.64 1.17
C LEU A 133 -6.21 -0.04 1.72
N LEU A 134 -5.48 -0.80 2.54
CA LEU A 134 -4.16 -0.40 3.05
C LEU A 134 -3.13 -0.24 1.93
N MET A 135 -3.06 -1.17 0.97
CA MET A 135 -2.22 -1.03 -0.22
C MET A 135 -2.56 0.23 -1.02
N THR A 136 -3.85 0.57 -1.14
CA THR A 136 -4.31 1.80 -1.80
C THR A 136 -3.85 3.05 -1.05
N ALA A 137 -3.98 3.07 0.28
CA ALA A 137 -3.54 4.18 1.12
C ALA A 137 -2.02 4.37 1.09
N LEU A 138 -1.24 3.29 1.16
CA LEU A 138 0.21 3.31 1.02
C LEU A 138 0.63 3.75 -0.38
N ALA A 139 -0.03 3.26 -1.44
CA ALA A 139 0.27 3.66 -2.81
C ALA A 139 -0.10 5.13 -3.09
N ASP A 140 -1.09 5.69 -2.42
CA ASP A 140 -1.39 7.12 -2.48
C ASP A 140 -0.29 7.94 -1.78
N TYR A 141 0.05 7.58 -0.54
CA TYR A 141 1.09 8.22 0.26
C TYR A 141 2.47 8.22 -0.43
N TYR A 142 2.91 7.06 -0.93
CA TYR A 142 4.17 6.94 -1.68
C TYR A 142 4.03 7.34 -3.17
N CYS A 143 2.90 7.92 -3.59
CA CYS A 143 2.64 8.35 -4.98
C CYS A 143 2.97 7.26 -6.02
N ALA A 144 2.56 6.03 -5.72
CA ALA A 144 2.78 4.79 -6.47
C ALA A 144 1.46 4.13 -6.96
N LEU A 145 0.32 4.84 -6.91
CA LEU A 145 -0.95 4.35 -7.45
C LEU A 145 -0.85 3.78 -8.89
N PRO A 146 -0.16 4.41 -9.87
CA PRO A 146 -0.15 3.92 -11.25
C PRO A 146 0.45 2.52 -11.43
N ILE A 147 1.48 2.17 -10.65
CA ILE A 147 2.07 0.82 -10.72
C ILE A 147 1.14 -0.21 -10.06
N LEU A 148 0.48 0.15 -8.95
CA LEU A 148 -0.53 -0.70 -8.31
C LEU A 148 -1.70 -0.97 -9.27
N THR A 149 -2.25 0.05 -9.94
CA THR A 149 -3.34 -0.09 -10.93
C THR A 149 -2.98 -1.10 -12.02
N ARG A 150 -1.77 -0.98 -12.59
CA ARG A 150 -1.34 -1.72 -13.78
C ARG A 150 -1.28 -3.24 -13.59
N ILE A 151 -0.99 -3.69 -12.38
CA ILE A 151 -0.75 -5.10 -12.07
C ILE A 151 -1.92 -5.75 -11.31
N LEU A 152 -2.88 -4.95 -10.85
CA LEU A 152 -3.92 -5.39 -9.92
C LEU A 152 -4.77 -6.52 -10.52
N ASP A 153 -4.98 -6.49 -11.84
CA ASP A 153 -5.68 -7.54 -12.58
C ASP A 153 -4.96 -8.90 -12.46
N GLY A 154 -3.62 -8.91 -12.48
CA GLY A 154 -2.81 -10.09 -12.21
C GLY A 154 -2.90 -10.56 -10.75
N ALA A 155 -3.00 -9.62 -9.79
CA ALA A 155 -3.24 -9.96 -8.40
C ALA A 155 -4.63 -10.60 -8.20
N PHE A 156 -5.67 -10.11 -8.88
CA PHE A 156 -7.02 -10.72 -8.85
C PHE A 156 -7.05 -12.14 -9.41
N ILE A 157 -6.36 -12.40 -10.54
CA ILE A 157 -6.23 -13.76 -11.10
C ILE A 157 -5.64 -14.73 -10.07
N ASN A 158 -4.62 -14.28 -9.32
CA ASN A 158 -3.99 -15.07 -8.26
C ASN A 158 -4.84 -15.18 -6.98
N SER A 159 -5.96 -14.44 -6.86
CA SER A 159 -6.72 -14.24 -5.62
C SER A 159 -8.23 -14.53 -5.77
N PRO A 160 -8.64 -15.71 -6.26
CA PRO A 160 -10.06 -16.01 -6.53
C PRO A 160 -10.95 -15.96 -5.28
N GLN A 161 -10.40 -16.18 -4.08
CA GLN A 161 -11.17 -16.07 -2.83
C GLN A 161 -11.43 -14.61 -2.43
N PHE A 162 -10.50 -13.69 -2.71
CA PHE A 162 -10.73 -12.25 -2.55
C PHE A 162 -11.88 -11.79 -3.46
N CYS A 163 -11.88 -12.21 -4.73
CA CYS A 163 -12.92 -11.81 -5.70
C CYS A 163 -14.32 -12.21 -5.25
N LYS A 164 -14.49 -13.39 -4.63
CA LYS A 164 -15.78 -13.82 -4.05
C LYS A 164 -16.24 -12.96 -2.86
N GLY A 165 -15.31 -12.32 -2.15
CA GLY A 165 -15.58 -11.47 -0.98
C GLY A 165 -15.86 -10.00 -1.30
N ILE A 166 -15.76 -9.57 -2.57
CA ILE A 166 -15.94 -8.17 -2.98
C ILE A 166 -17.32 -7.65 -2.55
N GLY A 167 -18.38 -8.42 -2.76
CA GLY A 167 -19.76 -8.02 -2.46
C GLY A 167 -19.97 -7.61 -0.99
N SER A 168 -19.30 -8.27 -0.04
CA SER A 168 -19.45 -8.00 1.40
C SER A 168 -18.84 -6.68 1.86
N HIS A 169 -17.98 -6.05 1.06
CA HIS A 169 -17.32 -4.78 1.38
C HIS A 169 -17.34 -3.82 0.17
N ALA A 170 -18.34 -3.97 -0.70
CA ALA A 170 -18.36 -3.29 -1.99
C ALA A 170 -18.36 -1.76 -1.86
N SER A 171 -19.01 -1.22 -0.83
CA SER A 171 -19.08 0.22 -0.53
C SER A 171 -17.68 0.83 -0.29
N GLU A 172 -16.82 0.18 0.51
CA GLU A 172 -15.44 0.63 0.76
C GLU A 172 -14.54 0.41 -0.46
N LEU A 173 -14.64 -0.78 -1.08
CA LEU A 173 -13.87 -1.13 -2.27
C LEU A 173 -14.20 -0.23 -3.47
N PHE A 174 -15.44 0.26 -3.60
CA PHE A 174 -15.84 1.17 -4.67
C PHE A 174 -15.06 2.50 -4.63
N VAL A 175 -14.87 3.07 -3.44
CA VAL A 175 -14.07 4.29 -3.23
C VAL A 175 -12.59 4.03 -3.55
N ALA A 176 -12.04 2.91 -3.07
CA ALA A 176 -10.67 2.52 -3.38
C ALA A 176 -10.45 2.25 -4.88
N ALA A 177 -11.40 1.59 -5.55
CA ALA A 177 -11.36 1.32 -6.98
C ALA A 177 -11.36 2.60 -7.81
N ALA A 178 -12.17 3.59 -7.43
CA ALA A 178 -12.16 4.92 -8.03
C ALA A 178 -10.80 5.63 -7.85
N LYS A 179 -10.20 5.50 -6.66
CA LYS A 179 -8.89 6.09 -6.34
C LYS A 179 -7.72 5.44 -7.09
N ILE A 180 -7.70 4.11 -7.16
CA ILE A 180 -6.74 3.34 -7.98
C ILE A 180 -7.02 3.52 -9.48
N ARG A 181 -8.24 3.91 -9.87
CA ARG A 181 -8.72 4.00 -11.26
C ARG A 181 -8.71 2.63 -11.99
N ASN A 182 -8.87 1.53 -11.26
CA ASN A 182 -9.03 0.20 -11.88
C ASN A 182 -10.49 0.01 -12.32
N ALA A 183 -10.70 -0.04 -13.64
CA ALA A 183 -12.05 -0.08 -14.22
C ALA A 183 -12.79 -1.41 -13.98
N LEU A 184 -12.08 -2.53 -13.80
CA LEU A 184 -12.70 -3.84 -13.54
C LEU A 184 -13.25 -3.90 -12.11
N LEU A 185 -12.41 -3.60 -11.11
CA LEU A 185 -12.83 -3.52 -9.71
C LEU A 185 -13.94 -2.48 -9.52
N PHE A 186 -13.85 -1.31 -10.18
CA PHE A 186 -14.88 -0.27 -10.08
C PHE A 186 -16.23 -0.75 -10.59
N ARG A 187 -16.28 -1.45 -11.73
CA ARG A 187 -17.52 -2.01 -12.28
C ARG A 187 -18.10 -3.10 -11.38
N GLU A 188 -17.26 -4.01 -10.89
CA GLU A 188 -17.70 -5.08 -9.99
C GLU A 188 -18.28 -4.51 -8.70
N CYS A 189 -17.57 -3.59 -8.04
CA CYS A 189 -18.08 -2.94 -6.82
C CYS A 189 -19.36 -2.13 -7.09
N LEU A 190 -19.47 -1.43 -8.24
CA LEU A 190 -20.69 -0.71 -8.61
C LEU A 190 -21.89 -1.65 -8.75
N ILE A 191 -21.71 -2.84 -9.33
CA ILE A 191 -22.77 -3.85 -9.46
C ILE A 191 -23.28 -4.25 -8.07
N TRP A 192 -22.37 -4.63 -7.15
CA TRP A 192 -22.75 -5.02 -5.79
C TRP A 192 -23.42 -3.88 -5.01
N VAL A 193 -22.86 -2.67 -5.07
CA VAL A 193 -23.43 -1.49 -4.40
C VAL A 193 -24.82 -1.11 -4.93
N VAL A 194 -25.09 -1.32 -6.22
CA VAL A 194 -26.41 -1.05 -6.83
C VAL A 194 -27.43 -2.17 -6.54
N ILE A 195 -26.99 -3.43 -6.41
CA ILE A 195 -27.85 -4.59 -6.11
C ILE A 195 -28.26 -4.65 -4.63
N SER A 196 -27.54 -3.98 -3.72
CA SER A 196 -27.93 -3.83 -2.31
C SER A 196 -29.15 -2.92 -2.13
N TYR A 197 -30.33 -3.41 -2.54
CA TYR A 197 -31.61 -2.68 -2.49
C TYR A 197 -32.13 -2.40 -1.07
N ARG A 198 -31.69 -3.18 -0.07
CA ARG A 198 -32.22 -3.14 1.30
C ARG A 198 -31.52 -2.07 2.14
N ASP A 199 -30.19 -2.11 2.14
CA ASP A 199 -29.34 -1.18 2.86
C ASP A 199 -28.69 -0.23 1.87
N ARG A 200 -29.18 1.02 1.83
CA ARG A 200 -28.62 2.08 0.97
C ARG A 200 -27.30 2.62 1.52
N GLU A 201 -26.33 1.74 1.77
CA GLU A 201 -25.00 2.08 2.26
C GLU A 201 -24.34 3.17 1.42
N PHE A 202 -24.60 3.18 0.11
CA PHE A 202 -24.10 4.19 -0.81
C PHE A 202 -24.56 5.62 -0.49
N GLU A 203 -25.65 5.82 0.24
CA GLU A 203 -26.06 7.16 0.69
C GLU A 203 -25.10 7.75 1.72
N SER A 204 -24.23 6.95 2.35
CA SER A 204 -23.15 7.39 3.24
C SER A 204 -21.87 7.84 2.52
N LEU A 205 -21.68 7.46 1.24
CA LEU A 205 -20.42 7.69 0.49
C LEU A 205 -20.02 9.17 0.43
N GLU A 206 -18.92 9.54 1.10
CA GLU A 206 -18.44 10.93 1.19
C GLU A 206 -18.33 11.63 -0.18
N ASP A 207 -17.77 10.95 -1.19
CA ASP A 207 -17.65 11.48 -2.55
C ASP A 207 -19.02 11.64 -3.23
N LYS A 208 -19.42 12.90 -3.43
CA LYS A 208 -20.67 13.31 -4.09
C LYS A 208 -20.78 12.79 -5.54
N ARG A 209 -19.68 12.66 -6.28
CA ARG A 209 -19.67 12.16 -7.67
C ARG A 209 -19.91 10.65 -7.69
N LEU A 210 -19.23 9.91 -6.82
CA LEU A 210 -19.47 8.46 -6.67
C LEU A 210 -20.90 8.19 -6.22
N ARG A 211 -21.40 8.93 -5.24
CA ARG A 211 -22.79 8.87 -4.77
C ARG A 211 -23.80 9.16 -5.90
N MET A 212 -23.49 10.11 -6.79
CA MET A 212 -24.33 10.43 -7.95
C MET A 212 -24.35 9.30 -8.99
N ILE A 213 -23.18 8.72 -9.31
CA ILE A 213 -23.06 7.58 -10.23
C ILE A 213 -23.91 6.40 -9.76
N VAL A 214 -23.79 6.04 -8.47
CA VAL A 214 -24.60 4.95 -7.88
C VAL A 214 -26.09 5.28 -7.93
N ARG A 215 -26.50 6.51 -7.57
CA ARG A 215 -27.91 6.94 -7.63
C ARG A 215 -28.49 6.85 -9.04
N CYS A 216 -27.76 7.27 -10.07
CA CYS A 216 -28.18 7.14 -11.46
C CYS A 216 -28.33 5.68 -11.86
N ALA A 217 -27.33 4.83 -11.59
CA ALA A 217 -27.37 3.41 -11.91
C ALA A 217 -28.52 2.68 -11.18
N HIS A 218 -28.68 2.91 -9.87
CA HIS A 218 -29.79 2.35 -9.09
C HIS A 218 -31.15 2.84 -9.59
N GLY A 219 -31.29 4.11 -9.96
CA GLY A 219 -32.51 4.64 -10.57
C GLY A 219 -32.88 3.90 -11.85
N GLU A 220 -31.92 3.73 -12.76
CA GLU A 220 -32.14 3.02 -14.03
C GLU A 220 -32.51 1.54 -13.82
N VAL A 221 -31.77 0.82 -12.96
CA VAL A 221 -32.06 -0.61 -12.69
C VAL A 221 -33.41 -0.74 -11.98
N SER A 222 -33.74 0.14 -11.03
CA SER A 222 -35.05 0.15 -10.35
C SER A 222 -36.22 0.38 -11.32
N THR A 223 -36.09 1.32 -12.27
CA THR A 223 -37.10 1.55 -13.32
C THR A 223 -37.28 0.31 -14.20
N ARG A 224 -36.18 -0.31 -14.65
CA ARG A 224 -36.22 -1.55 -15.45
C ARG A 224 -36.85 -2.71 -14.67
N LEU A 225 -36.49 -2.88 -13.40
CA LEU A 225 -37.04 -3.93 -12.51
C LEU A 225 -38.54 -3.73 -12.24
N THR A 226 -38.98 -2.50 -12.03
CA THR A 226 -40.40 -2.17 -11.82
C THR A 226 -41.22 -2.49 -13.07
N GLY A 227 -40.72 -2.10 -14.26
CA GLY A 227 -41.37 -2.43 -15.53
C GLY A 227 -41.44 -3.94 -15.80
N ALA A 228 -40.35 -4.68 -15.54
CA ALA A 228 -40.33 -6.13 -15.67
C ALA A 228 -41.30 -6.82 -14.70
N THR A 229 -41.33 -6.37 -13.43
CA THR A 229 -42.24 -6.89 -12.40
C THR A 229 -43.70 -6.68 -12.79
N ALA A 230 -44.04 -5.49 -13.31
CA ALA A 230 -45.41 -5.21 -13.78
C ALA A 230 -45.85 -6.16 -14.90
N VAL A 231 -44.97 -6.43 -15.88
CA VAL A 231 -45.25 -7.36 -17.00
C VAL A 231 -45.39 -8.82 -16.54
N VAL A 232 -44.64 -9.22 -15.50
CA VAL A 232 -44.82 -10.56 -14.90
C VAL A 232 -46.15 -10.66 -14.18
N LEU A 233 -46.48 -9.67 -13.34
CA LEU A 233 -47.72 -9.66 -12.54
C LEU A 233 -48.98 -9.66 -13.41
N THR A 234 -49.02 -8.91 -14.52
CA THR A 234 -50.17 -8.94 -15.44
C THR A 234 -50.32 -10.31 -16.10
N LYS A 235 -49.23 -10.89 -16.62
CA LYS A 235 -49.26 -12.22 -17.23
C LYS A 235 -49.70 -13.33 -16.27
N THR A 236 -49.35 -13.23 -14.98
CA THR A 236 -49.80 -14.19 -13.95
C THR A 236 -51.24 -13.98 -13.49
N ALA A 237 -51.88 -12.85 -13.83
CA ALA A 237 -53.29 -12.59 -13.54
C ALA A 237 -54.24 -13.08 -14.65
N ASP A 238 -53.72 -13.30 -15.86
CA ASP A 238 -54.45 -13.80 -17.04
C ASP A 238 -54.40 -15.34 -17.18
N THR A 239 -53.97 -16.08 -16.14
CA THR A 239 -53.84 -17.56 -16.13
C THR A 239 -54.66 -18.20 -15.01
#